data_AF-A0A8D8EWX3-F1
#
_entry.id   AF-A0A8D8EWX3-F1
#
_cell.length_a   1.000
_cell.length_b   1.000
_cell.length_c   1.000
_cell.angle_alpha   90.00
_cell.angle_beta   90.00
_cell.angle_gamma   90.00
#
_symmetry.space_group_name_H-M   'P 1'
#
loop_
_entity.id
_entity.type
_entity.pdbx_description
1 polymer ?
#
loop_
_entity_poly.entity_id
_entity_poly.type
_entity_poly.pdbx_seq_one_letter_code
_entity_poly.pdbx_strand_id
1 'polypeptide(L)'
;MAEEKIIPETSGGGGEPEEVGFLASVINEIIYSPLNLVLVAIITILVYKIFRSRQQPAAAPPPEPELPRLRKDFTVAELRAFDGNQPDGRVLVAVNGTVYDVTKGKRFYGPGGPYAAFGGRDASRGLATFSVT
;
A
#
# COMPACT_ATOMS: atom_id res chain seq x y z
N MET A 1 0.85 -23.45 -78.96
CA MET A 1 1.68 -24.16 -77.97
C MET A 1 2.58 -23.10 -77.37
N ALA A 2 2.20 -22.35 -76.32
CA ALA A 2 1.58 -22.75 -75.03
C ALA A 2 2.47 -23.81 -74.36
N GLU A 3 2.99 -23.67 -73.15
CA GLU A 3 2.51 -23.18 -71.84
C GLU A 3 3.78 -23.17 -70.93
N GLU A 4 3.87 -22.66 -69.70
CA GLU A 4 3.16 -21.73 -68.83
C GLU A 4 4.01 -21.67 -67.54
N LYS A 5 4.06 -20.48 -66.90
CA LYS A 5 4.42 -20.19 -65.49
C LYS A 5 5.79 -20.64 -64.99
N ILE A 6 6.42 -19.94 -64.05
CA ILE A 6 5.89 -19.63 -62.72
C ILE A 6 6.42 -18.26 -62.28
N ILE A 7 5.49 -17.35 -61.98
CA ILE A 7 5.68 -16.32 -60.93
C ILE A 7 4.96 -16.90 -59.71
N PRO A 8 5.53 -16.82 -58.49
CA PRO A 8 5.13 -15.75 -57.58
C PRO A 8 6.36 -15.31 -56.72
N GLU A 9 6.43 -14.24 -55.92
CA GLU A 9 5.45 -13.51 -55.15
C GLU A 9 5.84 -12.04 -55.03
N THR A 10 4.80 -11.22 -55.05
CA THR A 10 4.72 -9.95 -54.32
C THR A 10 4.95 -10.17 -52.83
N SER A 11 5.83 -9.40 -52.20
CA SER A 11 5.63 -8.77 -50.89
C SER A 11 6.88 -7.91 -50.62
N GLY A 12 6.81 -6.64 -50.26
CA GLY A 12 5.78 -5.98 -49.46
C GLY A 12 6.45 -5.55 -48.16
N GLY A 13 6.61 -4.23 -47.99
CA GLY A 13 6.92 -3.60 -46.70
C GLY A 13 8.36 -3.79 -46.21
N GLY A 14 9.05 -2.78 -45.70
CA GLY A 14 8.56 -1.47 -45.30
C GLY A 14 9.72 -0.52 -44.97
N GLY A 15 9.36 0.72 -44.65
CA GLY A 15 10.20 1.56 -43.80
C GLY A 15 10.62 0.73 -42.58
N GLU A 16 11.88 0.74 -42.18
CA GLU A 16 12.38 1.68 -41.17
C GLU A 16 13.93 1.64 -41.13
N PRO A 17 14.67 2.27 -42.07
CA PRO A 17 16.10 2.53 -41.85
C PRO A 17 16.36 3.85 -41.11
N GLU A 18 15.38 4.76 -41.09
CA GLU A 18 15.52 6.12 -40.56
C GLU A 18 15.37 6.16 -39.03
N GLU A 19 14.36 5.51 -38.43
CA GLU A 19 14.16 5.51 -36.97
C GLU A 19 15.28 4.79 -36.21
N VAL A 20 15.74 3.64 -36.72
CA VAL A 20 16.80 2.85 -36.07
C VAL A 20 18.12 3.62 -36.07
N GLY A 21 18.41 4.36 -37.17
CA GLY A 21 19.57 5.24 -37.27
C GLY A 21 19.50 6.42 -36.29
N PHE A 22 18.31 7.02 -36.14
CA PHE A 22 18.08 8.09 -35.18
C PHE A 22 18.30 7.61 -33.73
N LEU A 23 17.69 6.49 -33.33
CA LEU A 23 17.88 5.93 -31.98
C LEU A 23 19.33 5.56 -31.71
N ALA A 24 20.03 4.96 -32.69
CA ALA A 24 21.44 4.64 -32.56
C ALA A 24 22.32 5.91 -32.41
N SER A 25 22.01 6.97 -33.16
CA SER A 25 22.74 8.24 -33.06
C SER A 25 22.53 8.93 -31.71
N VAL A 26 21.30 8.92 -31.19
CA VAL A 26 20.93 9.46 -29.88
C VAL A 26 21.59 8.65 -28.76
N ILE A 27 21.59 7.32 -28.84
CA ILE A 27 22.28 6.45 -27.87
C ILE A 27 23.78 6.71 -27.87
N ASN A 28 24.39 6.86 -29.05
CA ASN A 28 25.81 7.16 -29.19
C ASN A 28 26.16 8.54 -28.57
N GLU A 29 25.36 9.56 -28.84
CA GLU A 29 25.51 10.90 -28.27
C GLU A 29 25.30 10.93 -26.74
N ILE A 30 24.38 10.11 -26.22
CA ILE A 30 24.16 9.93 -24.78
C ILE A 30 25.35 9.24 -24.10
N ILE A 31 26.00 8.27 -24.75
CA ILE A 31 27.12 7.50 -24.19
C ILE A 31 28.43 8.29 -24.21
N TYR A 32 28.72 9.03 -25.28
CA TYR A 32 29.99 9.73 -25.43
C TYR A 32 30.01 11.14 -24.83
N SER A 33 28.85 11.70 -24.48
CA SER A 33 28.76 12.97 -23.75
C SER A 33 28.82 12.74 -22.24
N PRO A 34 29.85 13.26 -21.53
CA PRO A 34 29.98 13.08 -20.09
C PRO A 34 28.81 13.69 -19.31
N LEU A 35 28.15 14.72 -19.85
CA LEU A 35 26.99 15.36 -19.23
C LEU A 35 25.76 14.45 -19.27
N ASN A 36 25.53 13.76 -20.39
CA ASN A 36 24.38 12.87 -20.54
C ASN A 36 24.51 11.63 -19.65
N LEU A 37 25.72 11.09 -19.47
CA LEU A 37 25.98 10.03 -18.51
C LEU A 37 25.65 10.44 -17.07
N VAL A 38 26.03 11.67 -16.67
CA VAL A 38 25.68 12.22 -15.35
C VAL A 38 24.16 12.36 -15.21
N LEU A 39 23.47 12.86 -16.24
CA LEU A 39 22.02 13.00 -16.24
C LEU A 39 21.31 11.64 -16.13
N VAL A 40 21.75 10.63 -16.88
CA VAL A 40 21.21 9.26 -16.82
C VAL A 40 21.45 8.64 -15.45
N ALA A 41 22.62 8.84 -14.85
CA ALA A 41 22.91 8.38 -13.49
C ALA A 41 21.97 9.04 -12.46
N ILE A 42 21.75 10.36 -12.55
CA ILE A 42 20.82 11.08 -11.67
C ILE A 42 19.39 10.57 -11.85
N ILE A 43 18.90 10.45 -13.10
CA ILE A 43 17.56 9.94 -13.38
C ILE A 43 17.39 8.52 -12.83
N THR A 44 18.39 7.65 -13.04
CA THR A 44 18.37 6.27 -12.53
C THR A 44 18.34 6.26 -10.99
N ILE A 45 19.12 7.11 -10.32
CA ILE A 45 19.11 7.24 -8.86
C ILE A 45 17.76 7.77 -8.35
N LEU A 46 17.18 8.77 -9.01
CA LEU A 46 15.89 9.34 -8.63
C LEU A 46 14.75 8.33 -8.83
N VAL A 47 14.71 7.63 -9.96
CA VAL A 47 13.76 6.54 -10.23
C VAL A 47 13.93 5.43 -9.19
N TYR A 48 15.17 5.00 -8.93
CA TYR A 48 15.46 4.01 -7.89
C TYR A 48 14.95 4.47 -6.51
N LYS A 49 15.17 5.73 -6.14
CA LYS A 49 14.72 6.28 -4.85
C LYS A 49 13.20 6.39 -4.76
N ILE A 50 12.52 6.78 -5.84
CA ILE A 50 11.05 6.87 -5.89
C ILE A 50 10.42 5.48 -5.76
N PHE A 51 10.95 4.49 -6.49
CA PHE A 51 10.46 3.12 -6.42
C PHE A 51 10.76 2.48 -5.07
N ARG A 52 11.99 2.62 -4.56
CA ARG A 52 12.37 2.09 -3.24
C ARG A 52 11.58 2.73 -2.09
N SER A 53 11.29 4.03 -2.17
CA SER A 53 10.47 4.73 -1.16
C SER A 53 9.02 4.24 -1.14
N ARG A 54 8.48 3.81 -2.29
CA ARG A 54 7.13 3.19 -2.36
C ARG A 54 7.15 1.72 -1.96
N GLN A 55 8.28 1.04 -2.17
CA GLN A 55 8.51 -0.37 -1.83
C GLN A 55 9.11 -0.56 -0.43
N GLN A 56 8.96 0.41 0.48
CA GLN A 56 9.11 0.12 1.90
C GLN A 56 7.71 -0.34 2.37
N PRO A 57 7.30 -1.63 2.23
CA PRO A 57 6.19 -2.12 3.01
C PRO A 57 6.62 -1.86 4.45
N ALA A 58 5.88 -1.00 5.15
CA ALA A 58 6.03 -0.82 6.58
C ALA A 58 6.12 -2.23 7.16
N ALA A 59 7.30 -2.61 7.65
CA ALA A 59 7.53 -3.93 8.21
C ALA A 59 6.37 -4.16 9.16
N ALA A 60 5.51 -5.14 8.84
CA ALA A 60 4.36 -5.41 9.68
C ALA A 60 4.94 -5.63 11.08
N PRO A 61 4.51 -4.85 12.09
CA PRO A 61 4.99 -5.06 13.44
C PRO A 61 4.85 -6.55 13.77
N PRO A 62 5.77 -7.13 14.55
CA PRO A 62 5.72 -8.53 14.95
C PRO A 62 4.28 -8.87 15.35
N PRO A 63 3.73 -10.03 14.93
CA PRO A 63 2.36 -10.38 15.27
C PRO A 63 2.20 -10.25 16.78
N GLU A 64 1.43 -9.25 17.22
CA GLU A 64 1.18 -9.03 18.63
C GLU A 64 0.65 -10.35 19.20
N PRO A 65 1.14 -10.79 20.37
CA PRO A 65 0.69 -12.04 20.97
C PRO A 65 -0.83 -12.03 20.99
N GLU A 66 -1.43 -12.99 20.28
CA GLU A 66 -2.89 -13.05 20.15
C GLU A 66 -3.46 -13.33 21.53
N LEU A 67 -3.94 -12.26 22.15
CA LEU A 67 -4.56 -12.32 23.44
C LEU A 67 -5.73 -13.32 23.40
N PRO A 68 -5.93 -14.13 24.46
CA PRO A 68 -7.01 -15.10 24.49
C PRO A 68 -8.35 -14.41 24.18
N ARG A 69 -9.14 -15.04 23.31
CA ARG A 69 -10.47 -14.54 22.93
C ARG A 69 -11.37 -14.58 24.17
N LEU A 70 -11.73 -13.40 24.67
CA LEU A 70 -12.70 -13.26 25.75
C LEU A 70 -14.11 -13.55 25.20
N ARG A 71 -14.60 -14.78 25.40
CA ARG A 71 -16.00 -15.15 25.17
C ARG A 71 -16.76 -15.00 26.49
N LYS A 72 -16.99 -13.76 26.90
CA LYS A 72 -17.76 -13.42 28.10
C LYS A 72 -18.69 -12.26 27.77
N ASP A 73 -19.86 -12.27 28.38
CA ASP A 73 -20.73 -11.09 28.41
C ASP A 73 -20.13 -10.05 29.36
N PHE A 74 -20.09 -8.80 28.90
CA PHE A 74 -19.59 -7.68 29.68
C PHE A 74 -20.73 -6.75 30.04
N THR A 75 -20.81 -6.37 31.30
CA THR A 75 -21.58 -5.20 31.70
C THR A 75 -20.85 -3.92 31.29
N VAL A 76 -21.58 -2.81 31.18
CA VAL A 76 -20.99 -1.50 30.84
C VAL A 76 -19.92 -1.09 31.87
N ALA A 77 -20.08 -1.50 33.14
CA ALA A 77 -19.11 -1.22 34.19
C ALA A 77 -17.81 -2.04 34.01
N GLU A 78 -17.92 -3.32 33.66
CA GLU A 78 -16.75 -4.17 33.38
C GLU A 78 -16.02 -3.71 32.12
N LEU A 79 -16.74 -3.25 31.09
CA LEU A 79 -16.15 -2.80 29.84
C LEU A 79 -15.22 -1.59 30.02
N ARG A 80 -15.52 -0.70 30.99
CA ARG A 80 -14.70 0.49 31.30
C ARG A 80 -13.28 0.16 31.73
N ALA A 81 -13.06 -1.03 32.28
CA ALA A 81 -11.73 -1.49 32.64
C ALA A 81 -10.88 -1.90 31.42
N PHE A 82 -11.40 -1.78 30.20
CA PHE A 82 -10.73 -2.21 28.96
C PHE A 82 -10.48 -1.04 27.99
N ASP A 83 -9.90 0.06 28.48
CA ASP A 83 -9.61 1.28 27.69
C ASP A 83 -8.20 1.32 27.04
N GLY A 84 -7.32 0.36 27.37
CA GLY A 84 -5.94 0.26 26.89
C GLY A 84 -4.86 0.78 27.84
N ASN A 85 -5.23 1.31 29.03
CA ASN A 85 -4.30 1.77 30.06
C ASN A 85 -3.80 0.66 30.99
N GLN A 86 -4.48 -0.49 31.05
CA GLN A 86 -4.03 -1.66 31.81
C GLN A 86 -2.67 -2.19 31.31
N PRO A 87 -1.95 -2.95 32.16
CA PRO A 87 -0.72 -3.64 31.79
C PRO A 87 -0.87 -4.57 30.58
N ASP A 88 -2.03 -5.22 30.42
CA ASP A 88 -2.37 -6.06 29.25
C ASP A 88 -2.57 -5.23 27.97
N GLY A 89 -2.79 -3.92 28.11
CA GLY A 89 -2.96 -3.00 27.00
C GLY A 89 -4.19 -3.24 26.12
N ARG A 90 -5.06 -4.19 26.49
CA ARG A 90 -6.25 -4.61 25.74
C ARG A 90 -7.28 -3.49 25.65
N VAL A 91 -7.88 -3.31 24.47
CA VAL A 91 -8.94 -2.33 24.23
C VAL A 91 -10.19 -3.05 23.76
N LEU A 92 -11.29 -2.89 24.50
CA LEU A 92 -12.61 -3.42 24.11
C LEU A 92 -13.55 -2.27 23.77
N VAL A 93 -14.41 -2.47 22.78
CA VAL A 93 -15.44 -1.50 22.38
C VAL A 93 -16.75 -2.25 22.17
N ALA A 94 -17.85 -1.75 22.72
CA ALA A 94 -19.18 -2.28 22.43
C ALA A 94 -19.83 -1.50 21.28
N VAL A 95 -20.47 -2.23 20.36
CA VAL A 95 -21.28 -1.68 19.26
C VAL A 95 -22.53 -2.52 19.12
N ASN A 96 -23.70 -1.87 19.22
CA ASN A 96 -25.03 -2.47 19.20
C ASN A 96 -25.16 -3.69 20.12
N GLY A 97 -24.67 -3.57 21.35
CA GLY A 97 -24.68 -4.66 22.35
C GLY A 97 -23.64 -5.77 22.12
N THR A 98 -22.86 -5.73 21.05
CA THR A 98 -21.78 -6.69 20.78
C THR A 98 -20.44 -6.12 21.18
N VAL A 99 -19.62 -6.88 21.91
CA VAL A 99 -18.29 -6.45 22.36
C VAL A 99 -17.22 -6.94 21.39
N TYR A 100 -16.36 -6.01 20.95
CA TYR A 100 -15.26 -6.26 20.04
C TYR A 100 -13.92 -6.01 20.72
N ASP A 101 -12.98 -6.94 20.52
CA ASP A 101 -11.58 -6.73 20.88
C ASP A 101 -10.88 -5.97 19.75
N VAL A 102 -10.58 -4.69 20.02
CA VAL A 102 -9.93 -3.77 19.08
C VAL A 102 -8.49 -3.49 19.47
N THR A 103 -7.86 -4.40 20.22
CA THR A 103 -6.46 -4.25 20.66
C THR A 103 -5.49 -4.11 19.50
N LYS A 104 -5.69 -4.86 18.40
CA LYS A 104 -4.91 -4.69 17.15
C LYS A 104 -5.00 -3.26 16.56
N GLY A 105 -6.06 -2.53 16.92
CA GLY A 105 -6.31 -1.14 16.57
C GLY A 105 -5.98 -0.14 17.67
N LYS A 106 -5.12 -0.48 18.65
CA LYS A 106 -4.81 0.37 19.81
C LYS A 106 -4.37 1.80 19.43
N ARG A 107 -3.71 1.99 18.28
CA ARG A 107 -3.37 3.32 17.76
C ARG A 107 -4.57 4.26 17.54
N PHE A 108 -5.76 3.69 17.37
CA PHE A 108 -7.01 4.42 17.11
C PHE A 108 -7.87 4.51 18.37
N TYR A 109 -8.12 3.37 19.01
CA TYR A 109 -9.07 3.24 20.12
C TYR A 109 -8.42 3.30 21.50
N GLY A 110 -7.10 3.15 21.57
CA GLY A 110 -6.36 3.23 22.82
C GLY A 110 -6.02 4.67 23.22
N PRO A 111 -5.35 4.85 24.37
CA PRO A 111 -5.03 6.15 24.93
C PRO A 111 -4.23 7.02 23.94
N GLY A 112 -4.68 8.26 23.73
CA GLY A 112 -4.05 9.21 22.80
C GLY A 112 -4.41 9.00 21.32
N GLY A 113 -5.20 7.98 20.98
CA GLY A 113 -5.75 7.79 19.63
C GLY A 113 -6.93 8.72 19.33
N PRO A 114 -7.25 8.96 18.04
CA PRO A 114 -8.37 9.81 17.62
C PRO A 114 -9.75 9.29 18.08
N TYR A 115 -9.87 7.99 18.35
CA TYR A 115 -11.09 7.32 18.81
C TYR A 115 -10.96 6.79 20.24
N ALA A 116 -10.03 7.34 21.04
CA ALA A 116 -9.81 6.94 22.43
C ALA A 116 -11.08 7.03 23.30
N ALA A 117 -12.00 7.94 22.98
CA ALA A 117 -13.26 8.09 23.70
C ALA A 117 -14.17 6.85 23.64
N PHE A 118 -13.95 5.95 22.68
CA PHE A 118 -14.70 4.71 22.54
C PHE A 118 -14.08 3.53 23.30
N GLY A 119 -12.79 3.60 23.63
CA GLY A 119 -12.09 2.56 24.37
C GLY A 119 -12.76 2.28 25.73
N GLY A 120 -13.13 1.03 25.98
CA GLY A 120 -13.81 0.59 27.18
C GLY A 120 -15.27 1.06 27.30
N ARG A 121 -15.90 1.50 26.22
CA ARG A 121 -17.27 2.05 26.23
C ARG A 121 -18.14 1.47 25.13
N ASP A 122 -19.44 1.75 25.25
CA ASP A 122 -20.39 1.54 24.16
C ASP A 122 -20.33 2.71 23.18
N ALA A 123 -19.77 2.43 22.00
CA ALA A 123 -19.59 3.40 20.94
C ALA A 123 -20.83 3.53 20.03
N SER A 124 -21.88 2.74 20.24
CA SER A 124 -23.07 2.69 19.36
C SER A 124 -23.62 4.06 19.01
N ARG A 125 -23.82 4.92 20.02
CA ARG A 125 -24.34 6.27 19.81
C ARG A 125 -23.36 7.16 19.07
N GLY A 126 -22.09 7.13 19.44
CA GLY A 126 -21.06 7.96 18.81
C GLY A 126 -20.86 7.60 17.34
N LEU A 127 -20.86 6.30 17.03
CA LEU A 127 -20.78 5.80 15.66
C LEU A 127 -22.04 6.14 14.85
N ALA A 128 -23.23 6.03 15.44
CA ALA A 128 -24.49 6.37 14.76
C ALA A 128 -24.65 7.88 14.49
N THR A 129 -24.09 8.73 15.35
CA THR A 129 -24.22 10.19 15.26
C THR A 129 -22.98 10.89 14.70
N PHE A 130 -21.97 10.14 14.27
CA PHE A 130 -20.66 10.66 13.83
C PHE A 130 -20.02 11.62 14.85
N SER A 131 -20.17 11.31 16.14
CA SER A 131 -19.69 12.14 17.25
C SER A 131 -18.75 11.35 18.16
N VAL A 132 -17.57 11.92 18.41
CA VAL A 132 -16.57 11.41 19.36
C VAL A 132 -16.61 12.33 20.57
N THR A 133 -17.33 11.93 21.62
CA THR A 133 -17.52 12.68 22.88
C THR A 133 -17.26 11.78 24.07
#